data_AF-A0A5A5TFM1-F1
#
_entry.id   AF-A0A5A5TFM1-F1
#
_cell.length_a   1.000
_cell.length_b   1.000
_cell.length_c   1.000
_cell.angle_alpha   90.00
_cell.angle_beta   90.00
_cell.angle_gamma   90.00
#
_symmetry.space_group_name_H-M   'P 1'
#
loop_
_entity.id
_entity.type
_entity.pdbx_description
1 polymer ?
#
loop_
_entity_poly.entity_id
_entity_poly.type
_entity_poly.pdbx_seq_one_letter_code
_entity_poly.pdbx_strand_id
1 'polypeptide(L)' 'MNSVEPGGFTIRPTTLSDVPTIYGLLQSHERALYGYTDKILAYVQATYSLPSLDFAGDTCLIFDRVGQLVGSMLLSRRS' A
#
# COMPACT_ATOMS: atom_id res chain seq x y z
N MET A 1 -1.31 -4.18 -14.86
CA MET A 1 -1.86 -3.08 -15.67
C MET A 1 -1.94 -1.86 -14.77
N ASN A 2 -1.39 -0.73 -15.21
CA ASN A 2 -1.55 0.54 -14.52
C ASN A 2 -2.83 1.20 -15.05
N SER A 3 -3.72 1.65 -14.16
CA SER A 3 -4.93 2.37 -14.53
C SER A 3 -4.77 3.84 -14.15
N VAL A 4 -5.13 4.74 -15.06
CA VAL A 4 -5.16 6.18 -14.79
C VAL A 4 -6.60 6.55 -14.46
N GLU A 5 -6.82 6.99 -13.23
CA GLU A 5 -8.15 7.33 -12.73
C GLU A 5 -8.50 8.80 -12.97
N PRO A 6 -9.80 9.15 -13.02
CA PRO A 6 -10.25 10.54 -13.07
C PRO A 6 -9.59 11.35 -11.94
N GLY A 7 -8.93 12.44 -12.29
CA GLY A 7 -8.13 13.22 -11.34
C GLY A 7 -6.62 13.01 -11.45
N GLY A 8 -6.14 12.15 -12.36
CA GLY A 8 -4.71 11.99 -12.66
C GLY A 8 -3.97 11.12 -11.65
N PHE A 9 -4.70 10.28 -10.91
CA PHE A 9 -4.09 9.27 -10.07
C PHE A 9 -3.69 8.06 -10.92
N THR A 10 -2.59 7.43 -10.55
CA THR A 10 -2.17 6.15 -11.15
C THR A 10 -2.34 5.06 -10.12
N ILE A 11 -3.05 3.99 -10.49
CA ILE A 11 -3.20 2.81 -9.66
C ILE A 11 -2.41 1.67 -10.29
N ARG A 12 -1.63 0.94 -9.48
CA ARG A 12 -0.99 -0.29 -9.93
C ARG A 12 -1.02 -1.39 -8.87
N PRO A 13 -0.95 -2.66 -9.28
CA PRO A 13 -0.75 -3.76 -8.35
C PRO A 13 0.48 -3.56 -7.48
N THR A 14 0.38 -4.01 -6.23
CA THR A 14 1.50 -4.01 -5.30
C THR A 14 2.46 -5.15 -5.63
N THR A 15 3.74 -4.95 -5.29
CA THR A 15 4.77 -5.98 -5.33
C THR A 15 5.47 -6.06 -3.98
N LEU A 16 6.17 -7.17 -3.71
CA LEU A 16 7.01 -7.32 -2.51
C LEU A 16 8.05 -6.20 -2.37
N SER A 17 8.53 -5.64 -3.48
CA SER A 17 9.51 -4.53 -3.46
C SER A 17 8.93 -3.23 -2.91
N ASP A 18 7.59 -3.11 -2.85
CA ASP A 18 6.91 -1.90 -2.37
C ASP A 18 6.73 -1.88 -0.85
N VAL A 19 7.04 -2.97 -0.15
CA VAL A 19 6.85 -3.09 1.31
C VAL A 19 7.52 -1.97 2.10
N PRO A 20 8.77 -1.54 1.82
CA PRO A 20 9.38 -0.40 2.49
C PRO A 20 8.61 0.92 2.27
N THR A 21 8.09 1.14 1.06
CA THR A 21 7.33 2.35 0.72
C THR A 21 5.96 2.35 1.40
N ILE A 22 5.27 1.21 1.42
CA ILE A 22 4.01 1.02 2.16
C ILE A 22 4.23 1.26 3.66
N TYR A 23 5.35 0.77 4.20
CA TYR A 23 5.70 1.02 5.58
C TYR A 23 5.86 2.52 5.88
N GLY A 24 6.54 3.27 5.00
CA GLY A 24 6.67 4.73 5.13
C GLY A 24 5.32 5.47 5.09
N LEU A 25 4.40 5.03 4.23
CA LEU A 25 3.03 5.56 4.17
C LEU A 25 2.28 5.30 5.47
N LEU A 26 2.31 4.06 5.97
CA LEU A 26 1.67 3.68 7.24
C LEU A 26 2.24 4.46 8.42
N GLN A 27 3.57 4.63 8.47
CA GLN A 27 4.24 5.41 9.51
C GLN A 27 3.76 6.86 9.54
N SER A 28 3.72 7.49 8.37
CA SER A 28 3.26 8.87 8.22
C SER A 28 1.79 9.02 8.64
N HIS A 29 0.96 8.04 8.26
CA HIS A 29 -0.46 8.02 8.63
C HIS A 29 -0.68 7.81 10.14
N GLU A 30 0.01 6.85 10.76
CA GLU A 30 -0.09 6.59 12.21
C GLU A 30 0.40 7.79 13.03
N ARG A 31 1.51 8.43 12.63
CA ARG A 31 1.97 9.66 13.29
C ARG A 31 0.96 10.80 13.15
N ALA A 32 0.35 10.96 11.99
CA ALA A 32 -0.66 12.00 11.77
C ALA A 32 -1.93 11.75 12.60
N LEU A 33 -2.35 10.50 12.75
CA LEU A 33 -3.57 10.15 13.49
C LEU A 33 -3.36 10.06 15.01
N TYR A 34 -2.26 9.47 15.45
CA TYR A 34 -2.04 9.07 16.85
C TYR A 34 -0.86 9.79 17.50
N GLY A 35 -0.02 10.51 16.74
CA GLY A 35 1.17 11.18 17.24
C GLY A 35 2.38 10.26 17.47
N TYR A 36 2.22 8.95 17.26
CA TYR A 36 3.29 7.94 17.38
C TYR A 36 3.11 6.84 16.34
N THR A 37 4.14 6.01 16.18
CA THR A 37 4.12 4.81 15.33
C THR A 37 4.23 3.59 16.20
N ASP A 38 3.33 2.63 16.04
CA ASP A 38 3.36 1.35 16.77
C ASP A 38 3.86 0.22 15.88
N LYS A 39 3.61 0.30 14.56
CA LYS A 39 4.02 -0.75 13.63
C LYS A 39 5.52 -0.67 13.32
N ILE A 40 6.21 -1.78 13.55
CA ILE A 40 7.58 -2.01 13.09
C ILE A 40 7.58 -2.61 11.68
N LEU A 41 8.59 -2.27 10.86
CA LEU A 41 8.72 -2.77 9.49
C LEU A 41 8.60 -4.30 9.39
N ALA A 42 9.12 -5.02 10.39
CA ALA A 42 9.03 -6.47 10.47
C ALA A 42 7.59 -6.99 10.55
N TYR A 43 6.69 -6.27 11.22
CA TYR A 43 5.28 -6.65 11.33
C TYR A 43 4.56 -6.49 9.97
N VAL A 44 4.88 -5.41 9.26
CA VAL A 44 4.40 -5.21 7.89
C VAL A 44 4.98 -6.32 7.00
N GLN A 45 6.28 -6.53 6.99
CA GLN A 45 6.89 -7.63 6.22
C GLN A 45 6.25 -9.00 6.52
N ALA A 46 5.97 -9.32 7.78
CA ALA A 46 5.33 -10.58 8.17
C ALA A 46 3.89 -10.70 7.64
N THR A 47 3.10 -9.63 7.74
CA THR A 47 1.72 -9.58 7.20
C THR A 47 1.71 -9.78 5.69
N TYR A 48 2.68 -9.16 5.02
CA TYR A 48 2.80 -9.21 3.57
C TYR A 48 3.48 -10.51 3.10
N SER A 49 4.17 -11.27 3.96
CA SER A 49 4.75 -12.57 3.59
C SER A 49 3.80 -13.76 3.79
N LEU A 50 2.54 -13.51 4.15
CA LEU A 50 1.55 -14.58 4.35
C LEU A 50 1.28 -15.32 3.02
N PRO A 51 1.39 -16.66 2.97
CA PRO A 51 1.14 -17.43 1.75
C PRO A 51 -0.27 -17.27 1.16
N SER A 52 -1.22 -16.84 1.99
CA SER A 52 -2.61 -16.60 1.61
C SER A 52 -2.85 -15.27 0.91
N LEU A 53 -1.86 -14.38 0.86
CA LEU A 53 -1.95 -13.04 0.28
C LEU A 53 -1.31 -13.03 -1.11
N ASP A 54 -2.11 -12.81 -2.15
CA ASP A 54 -1.59 -12.52 -3.49
C ASP A 54 -1.46 -11.00 -3.64
N PHE A 55 -0.24 -10.48 -3.59
CA PHE A 55 0.03 -9.04 -3.72
C PHE A 55 -0.58 -8.42 -4.97
N ALA A 56 -0.43 -9.11 -6.10
CA ALA A 56 -0.80 -8.58 -7.40
C ALA A 56 -2.32 -8.59 -7.59
N GLY A 57 -3.01 -9.55 -6.95
CA GLY A 57 -4.46 -9.72 -7.03
C GLY A 57 -5.25 -9.04 -5.90
N ASP A 58 -4.72 -9.03 -4.68
CA ASP A 58 -5.44 -8.63 -3.46
C ASP A 58 -5.12 -7.18 -3.03
N THR A 59 -4.12 -6.51 -3.63
CA THR A 59 -3.75 -5.14 -3.22
C THR A 59 -3.32 -4.24 -4.38
N CYS A 60 -3.56 -2.93 -4.23
CA CYS A 60 -3.03 -1.93 -5.13
C CYS A 60 -2.49 -0.69 -4.41
N LEU A 61 -1.59 0.01 -5.09
CA LEU A 61 -1.01 1.27 -4.68
C LEU A 61 -1.56 2.41 -5.53
N ILE A 62 -1.79 3.54 -4.88
CA ILE A 62 -2.37 4.75 -5.48
C ILE A 62 -1.32 5.85 -5.44
N PHE A 63 -0.98 6.37 -6.62
CA PHE A 63 -0.02 7.44 -6.81
C PHE A 63 -0.72 8.69 -7.30
N ASP A 64 -0.27 9.85 -6.84
CA ASP A 64 -0.72 11.14 -7.36
C ASP A 64 -0.07 11.47 -8.73
N ARG A 65 -0.37 12.67 -9.25
CA ARG A 65 0.12 13.14 -10.55
C ARG A 65 1.64 13.33 -10.63
N VAL A 66 2.30 13.50 -9.49
CA VAL A 66 3.76 13.68 -9.40
C VAL A 66 4.48 12.38 -9.06
N GLY A 67 3.74 11.26 -8.96
CA GLY A 67 4.28 9.93 -8.68
C GLY A 67 4.52 9.66 -7.20
N GLN A 68 3.98 10.47 -6.28
CA GLN A 68 4.06 10.21 -4.85
C GLN A 68 3.02 9.16 -4.45
N LEU A 69 3.41 8.22 -3.60
CA LEU A 69 2.49 7.24 -3.03
C LEU A 69 1.57 7.94 -2.03
N VAL A 70 0.27 7.96 -2.32
CA VAL A 70 -0.74 8.63 -1.48
C VAL A 70 -1.73 7.66 -0.84
N GLY A 71 -1.72 6.39 -1.26
CA GLY A 71 -2.62 5.39 -0.71
C GLY A 71 -2.22 3.96 -1.03
N SER A 72 -2.73 3.04 -0.20
CA SER A 72 -2.70 1.60 -0.43
C SER A 72 -4.10 1.06 -0.15
N MET A 73 -4.58 0.14 -0.97
CA MET A 73 -5.92 -0.42 -0.85
C MET A 73 -5.88 -1.95 -0.95
N LEU A 74 -6.64 -2.62 -0.09
CA LEU A 74 -6.98 -4.03 -0.23
C LEU A 74 -8.16 -4.15 -1.19
N LEU A 75 -7.96 -4.91 -2.26
CA LEU A 75 -9.01 -5.29 -3.18
C LEU A 75 -9.76 -6.46 -2.54
N SER A 76 -10.96 -6.20 -2.02
CA SER A 76 -11.81 -7.28 -1.50
C SER A 76 -12.00 -8.34 -2.59
N ARG A 77 -11.68 -9.59 -2.28
CA ARG A 77 -11.96 -10.73 -3.15
C ARG A 77 -13.45 -10.69 -3.52
N ARG A 78 -13.76 -10.68 -4.82
CA ARG A 78 -15.08 -11.13 -5.26
C ARG A 78 -15.14 -12.62 -4.93
N SER A 79 -15.86 -12.95 -3.86
CA SER A 79 -16.37 -14.31 -3.61
C SER A 79 -17.25 -14.78 -4.77
#